data_AF-A0A150SBR0-F1
#
_entry.id   AF-A0A150SBR0-F1
#
_cell.length_a   1.000
_cell.length_b   1.000
_cell.length_c   1.000
_cell.angle_alpha   90.00
_cell.angle_beta   90.00
_cell.angle_gamma   90.00
#
_symmetry.space_group_name_H-M   'P 1'
#
loop_
_entity.id
_entity.type
_entity.pdbx_description
1 polymer ?
#
loop_
_entity_poly.entity_id
_entity_poly.type
_entity_poly.pdbx_seq_one_letter_code
_entity_poly.pdbx_strand_id
1 'polypeptide(L)'
;MALSRMMLVGCLSLIGSALVGCGLAGADRLGEGSGNVVVSPPTSDGDGCTLTQGYWKNHEESWPVSSLTIGGVEYSQAELLELFRTPPKGDASLILGHQLIAALLNTASGASDGALGGALADAEAWMAANKDADGRLPYGVKRGSAADSAVSLSGSLADFNEGGIGPGHCDDGPGSGSGGTGGSDGSTSTGGSDGGTGGSSSGEGGCSHDGGTDSSSTGTGSTGTGGTGGSDGDPDGGAGGSAWTCDDPCGAGDGCSDGYSCVLGCCTFVVK
;
A
#
# COMPACT_ATOMS: atom_id res chain seq x y z
N MET A 1 -52.47 26.27 12.75
CA MET A 1 -52.00 26.46 14.14
C MET A 1 -50.74 25.64 14.30
N ALA A 2 -49.58 26.28 14.12
CA ALA A 2 -48.28 25.63 14.25
C ALA A 2 -47.86 25.67 15.73
N LEU A 3 -47.66 24.51 16.34
CA LEU A 3 -47.13 24.39 17.70
C LEU A 3 -45.66 23.98 17.60
N SER A 4 -44.84 25.03 17.68
CA SER A 4 -43.41 25.02 17.96
C SER A 4 -43.14 24.34 19.31
N ARG A 5 -42.13 23.46 19.37
CA ARG A 5 -41.41 23.17 20.61
C ARG A 5 -39.91 23.30 20.37
N MET A 6 -39.40 24.35 20.97
CA MET A 6 -38.05 24.88 20.94
C MET A 6 -37.28 24.35 22.15
N MET A 7 -36.07 23.88 21.90
CA MET A 7 -34.84 23.97 22.71
C MET A 7 -34.96 23.89 24.24
N LEU A 8 -34.31 22.88 24.84
CA LEU A 8 -33.71 23.03 26.17
C LEU A 8 -32.19 22.85 26.06
N VAL A 9 -31.51 24.00 25.94
CA VAL A 9 -30.07 24.18 26.14
C VAL A 9 -29.80 24.11 27.64
N GLY A 10 -29.12 23.06 28.10
CA GLY A 10 -28.61 22.93 29.46
C GLY A 10 -27.21 23.50 29.57
N CYS A 11 -27.10 24.60 30.31
CA CYS A 11 -25.91 25.44 30.48
C CYS A 11 -25.01 24.93 31.61
N LEU A 12 -23.69 25.08 31.42
CA LEU A 12 -22.64 25.36 32.41
C LEU A 12 -22.43 24.41 33.60
N SER A 13 -21.27 23.72 33.60
CA SER A 13 -20.39 23.75 34.77
C SER A 13 -18.93 23.91 34.34
N LEU A 14 -18.44 25.13 34.53
CA LEU A 14 -17.04 25.54 34.47
C LEU A 14 -16.46 25.40 35.88
N ILE A 15 -15.46 24.55 36.07
CA ILE A 15 -14.44 24.74 37.11
C ILE A 15 -13.09 24.47 36.45
N GLY A 16 -12.32 25.55 36.28
CA GLY A 16 -10.92 25.48 35.89
C GLY A 16 -10.02 25.09 37.07
N SER A 17 -8.87 24.53 36.74
CA SER A 17 -7.67 24.63 37.56
C SER A 17 -6.50 24.77 36.59
N ALA A 18 -5.80 25.90 36.72
CA ALA A 18 -4.62 26.28 35.96
C ALA A 18 -3.34 26.05 36.77
N LEU A 19 -2.22 26.05 36.04
CA LEU A 19 -0.80 26.02 36.46
C LEU A 19 -0.29 24.66 36.95
N VAL A 20 0.84 24.14 36.45
CA VAL A 20 2.17 24.78 36.42
C VAL A 20 2.97 24.37 35.18
N GLY A 21 3.60 25.34 34.53
CA GLY A 21 4.66 25.13 33.56
C GLY A 21 6.01 24.89 34.22
N CYS A 22 6.83 24.06 33.59
CA CYS A 22 8.28 24.15 33.70
C CYS A 22 8.82 24.15 32.26
N GLY A 23 9.22 25.34 31.80
CA GLY A 23 10.06 25.47 30.61
C GLY A 23 11.51 25.31 31.03
N LEU A 24 12.24 24.43 30.36
CA LEU A 24 13.68 24.58 30.16
C LEU A 24 13.97 24.31 28.69
N ALA A 25 14.47 25.36 28.06
CA ALA A 25 15.06 25.35 26.74
C ALA A 25 16.34 24.49 26.74
N GLY A 26 16.57 23.82 25.62
CA GLY A 26 17.80 23.11 25.31
C GLY A 26 17.78 22.72 23.85
N ALA A 27 18.18 23.65 22.99
CA ALA A 27 18.46 23.39 21.59
C ALA A 27 19.78 22.64 21.49
N ASP A 28 19.77 21.49 20.81
CA ASP A 28 20.93 21.04 20.06
C ASP A 28 20.46 20.69 18.65
N ARG A 29 20.64 21.68 17.77
CA ARG A 29 20.62 21.50 16.33
C ARG A 29 22.03 21.09 15.92
N LEU A 30 22.19 19.83 15.52
CA LEU A 30 23.30 19.40 14.71
C LEU A 30 22.77 18.58 13.53
N GLY A 31 23.16 18.99 12.33
CA GLY A 31 23.31 18.08 11.19
C GLY A 31 22.18 18.08 10.19
N GLU A 32 22.26 19.00 9.23
CA GLU A 32 21.71 18.82 7.89
C GLU A 32 22.34 17.57 7.26
N GLY A 33 21.51 16.54 7.06
CA GLY A 33 21.81 15.36 6.28
C GLY A 33 20.50 14.89 5.68
N SER A 34 20.24 15.29 4.43
CA SER A 34 19.07 14.90 3.66
C SER A 34 19.16 13.41 3.34
N GLY A 35 18.66 12.60 4.27
CA GLY A 35 18.49 11.17 4.13
C GLY A 35 17.19 10.82 4.84
N ASN A 36 16.10 10.75 4.09
CA ASN A 36 14.90 10.03 4.48
C ASN A 36 15.30 8.57 4.66
N VAL A 37 15.75 8.20 5.86
CA VAL A 37 15.75 6.81 6.29
C VAL A 37 14.37 6.62 6.90
N VAL A 38 13.47 5.99 6.15
CA VAL A 38 12.29 5.36 6.74
C VAL A 38 12.83 4.28 7.66
N VAL A 39 13.03 4.62 8.93
CA VAL A 39 13.32 3.64 9.97
C VAL A 39 12.02 2.89 10.17
N SER A 40 11.79 1.85 9.37
CA SER A 40 10.77 0.87 9.71
C SER A 40 11.17 0.27 11.06
N PRO A 41 10.27 0.27 12.06
CA PRO A 41 10.57 -0.36 13.34
C PRO A 41 10.98 -1.81 13.09
N PRO A 42 11.96 -2.35 13.83
CA PRO A 42 12.34 -3.75 13.68
C PRO A 42 11.10 -4.61 13.89
N THR A 43 10.82 -5.49 12.92
CA THR A 43 9.81 -6.55 13.05
C THR A 43 10.22 -7.40 14.24
N SER A 44 9.48 -7.34 15.36
CA SER A 44 9.84 -8.17 16.49
C SER A 44 9.54 -9.61 16.12
N ASP A 45 10.47 -10.53 16.36
CA ASP A 45 10.26 -11.96 16.24
C ASP A 45 9.08 -12.36 17.15
N GLY A 46 7.86 -12.38 16.58
CA GLY A 46 6.61 -12.57 17.31
C GLY A 46 5.42 -11.73 16.86
N ASP A 47 5.62 -10.72 15.99
CA ASP A 47 4.57 -9.80 15.54
C ASP A 47 3.71 -10.35 14.36
N GLY A 48 3.88 -11.63 14.01
CA GLY A 48 3.22 -12.25 12.86
C GLY A 48 3.78 -11.74 11.52
N CYS A 49 2.99 -11.86 10.45
CA CYS A 49 3.27 -11.29 9.14
C CYS A 49 1.93 -11.07 8.41
N THR A 50 1.90 -10.15 7.44
CA THR A 50 0.70 -9.88 6.66
C THR A 50 0.66 -10.68 5.37
N LEU A 51 -0.54 -10.88 4.84
CA LEU A 51 -0.83 -11.48 3.55
C LEU A 51 -1.70 -10.51 2.74
N THR A 52 -1.53 -10.54 1.41
CA THR A 52 -2.20 -9.58 0.52
C THR A 52 -3.71 -9.81 0.46
N GLN A 53 -4.44 -8.80 0.00
CA GLN A 53 -5.86 -8.94 -0.33
C GLN A 53 -6.11 -10.10 -1.33
N GLY A 54 -5.19 -10.27 -2.28
CA GLY A 54 -5.26 -11.33 -3.29
C GLY A 54 -5.13 -12.73 -2.68
N TYR A 55 -4.27 -12.91 -1.69
CA TYR A 55 -4.14 -14.16 -0.96
C TYR A 55 -5.47 -14.54 -0.31
N TRP A 56 -6.04 -13.64 0.50
CA TRP A 56 -7.28 -13.91 1.25
C TRP A 56 -8.46 -14.22 0.34
N LYS A 57 -8.57 -13.54 -0.79
CA LYS A 57 -9.63 -13.80 -1.79
C LYS A 57 -9.57 -15.20 -2.40
N ASN A 58 -8.38 -15.78 -2.49
CA ASN A 58 -8.12 -17.02 -3.23
C ASN A 58 -7.84 -18.24 -2.32
N HIS A 59 -7.71 -18.03 -1.01
CA HIS A 59 -7.44 -19.07 -0.01
C HIS A 59 -8.45 -19.00 1.14
N GLU A 60 -9.72 -19.26 0.85
CA GLU A 60 -10.81 -19.21 1.85
C GLU A 60 -10.63 -20.25 2.97
N GLU A 61 -9.96 -21.36 2.68
CA GLU A 61 -9.59 -22.41 3.62
C GLU A 61 -8.57 -21.96 4.67
N SER A 62 -7.80 -20.92 4.38
CA SER A 62 -6.78 -20.36 5.28
C SER A 62 -7.34 -19.31 6.23
N TRP A 63 -8.62 -18.92 6.12
CA TRP A 63 -9.17 -17.86 6.96
C TRP A 63 -9.23 -18.31 8.43
N PRO A 64 -8.67 -17.55 9.37
CA PRO A 64 -8.68 -17.90 10.79
C PRO A 64 -10.06 -17.78 11.45
N VAL A 65 -11.00 -17.11 10.77
CA VAL A 65 -12.36 -16.80 11.25
C VAL A 65 -13.41 -17.04 10.16
N SER A 66 -14.61 -17.45 10.57
CA SER A 66 -15.74 -17.72 9.66
C SER A 66 -16.63 -16.50 9.38
N SER A 67 -16.47 -15.42 10.14
CA SER A 67 -17.20 -14.16 9.96
C SER A 67 -16.34 -12.98 10.40
N LEU A 68 -16.66 -11.80 9.87
CA LEU A 68 -16.11 -10.52 10.29
C LEU A 68 -17.24 -9.53 10.53
N THR A 69 -17.00 -8.57 11.42
CA THR A 69 -17.88 -7.41 11.60
C THR A 69 -17.28 -6.23 10.87
N ILE A 70 -18.03 -5.60 9.97
CA ILE A 70 -17.63 -4.41 9.22
C ILE A 70 -18.62 -3.28 9.50
N GLY A 71 -18.15 -2.17 10.06
CA GLY A 71 -18.98 -1.03 10.43
C GLY A 71 -20.09 -1.40 11.43
N GLY A 72 -19.87 -2.40 12.29
CA GLY A 72 -20.88 -2.92 13.21
C GLY A 72 -21.94 -3.84 12.58
N VAL A 73 -21.70 -4.36 11.38
CA VAL A 73 -22.55 -5.35 10.71
C VAL A 73 -21.77 -6.64 10.50
N GLU A 74 -22.33 -7.77 10.92
CA GLU A 74 -21.69 -9.07 10.71
C GLU A 74 -21.91 -9.56 9.27
N TYR A 75 -20.84 -10.12 8.70
CA TYR A 75 -20.80 -10.77 7.40
C TYR A 75 -20.21 -12.17 7.55
N SER A 76 -20.84 -13.14 6.92
CA SER A 76 -20.27 -14.47 6.74
C SER A 76 -19.09 -14.44 5.77
N GLN A 77 -18.21 -15.43 5.87
CA GLN A 77 -17.11 -15.63 4.91
C GLN A 77 -17.59 -15.61 3.45
N ALA A 78 -18.72 -16.25 3.14
CA ALA A 78 -19.27 -16.29 1.79
C ALA A 78 -19.63 -14.89 1.25
N GLU A 79 -20.27 -14.06 2.07
CA GLU A 79 -20.59 -12.67 1.70
C GLU A 79 -19.32 -11.82 1.52
N LEU A 80 -18.31 -12.02 2.39
CA LEU A 80 -17.04 -11.30 2.29
C LEU A 80 -16.27 -11.68 1.02
N LEU A 81 -16.31 -12.95 0.61
CA LEU A 81 -15.74 -13.41 -0.65
C LEU A 81 -16.49 -12.85 -1.88
N GLU A 82 -17.82 -12.72 -1.81
CA GLU A 82 -18.60 -12.05 -2.84
C GLU A 82 -18.22 -10.56 -2.94
N LEU A 83 -18.02 -9.88 -1.81
CA LEU A 83 -17.52 -8.51 -1.79
C LEU A 83 -16.14 -8.43 -2.45
N PHE A 84 -15.18 -9.30 -2.10
CA PHE A 84 -13.86 -9.32 -2.74
C PHE A 84 -13.90 -9.55 -4.26
N ARG A 85 -14.89 -10.31 -4.75
CA ARG A 85 -15.08 -10.58 -6.18
C ARG A 85 -15.84 -9.46 -6.90
N THR A 86 -16.51 -8.57 -6.16
CA THR A 86 -17.24 -7.43 -6.71
C THR A 86 -16.28 -6.31 -7.09
N PRO A 87 -16.16 -5.92 -8.37
CA PRO A 87 -15.29 -4.82 -8.77
C PRO A 87 -15.79 -3.48 -8.18
N PRO A 88 -14.92 -2.63 -7.58
CA PRO A 88 -15.36 -1.42 -6.93
C PRO A 88 -16.06 -0.39 -7.83
N LYS A 89 -15.74 -0.35 -9.13
CA LYS A 89 -16.35 0.59 -10.10
C LYS A 89 -16.41 2.06 -9.63
N GLY A 90 -15.37 2.48 -8.89
CA GLY A 90 -15.25 3.83 -8.32
C GLY A 90 -16.04 4.07 -7.03
N ASP A 91 -16.59 3.04 -6.40
CA ASP A 91 -17.19 3.13 -5.08
C ASP A 91 -16.12 3.02 -3.98
N ALA A 92 -15.86 4.14 -3.31
CA ALA A 92 -14.88 4.25 -2.24
C ALA A 92 -15.23 3.38 -1.02
N SER A 93 -16.51 3.11 -0.76
CA SER A 93 -16.91 2.19 0.32
C SER A 93 -16.44 0.76 0.03
N LEU A 94 -16.50 0.34 -1.23
CA LEU A 94 -16.07 -1.00 -1.62
C LEU A 94 -14.54 -1.09 -1.72
N ILE A 95 -13.86 -0.02 -2.14
CA ILE A 95 -12.39 0.08 -2.10
C ILE A 95 -11.89 -0.07 -0.65
N LEU A 96 -12.46 0.71 0.30
CA LEU A 96 -12.10 0.59 1.71
C LEU A 96 -12.49 -0.77 2.27
N GLY A 97 -13.66 -1.29 1.88
CA GLY A 97 -14.15 -2.60 2.31
C GLY A 97 -13.17 -3.72 1.96
N HIS A 98 -12.64 -3.73 0.75
CA HIS A 98 -11.63 -4.71 0.34
C HIS A 98 -10.38 -4.66 1.22
N GLN A 99 -9.84 -3.46 1.47
CA GLN A 99 -8.63 -3.34 2.29
C GLN A 99 -8.87 -3.66 3.77
N LEU A 100 -10.03 -3.28 4.30
CA LEU A 100 -10.42 -3.56 5.68
C LEU A 100 -10.62 -5.06 5.93
N ILE A 101 -11.27 -5.77 5.01
CA ILE A 101 -11.44 -7.22 5.15
C ILE A 101 -10.08 -7.93 5.19
N ALA A 102 -9.15 -7.57 4.30
CA ALA A 102 -7.80 -8.14 4.31
C ALA A 102 -7.02 -7.79 5.59
N ALA A 103 -7.11 -6.53 6.07
CA ALA A 103 -6.44 -6.11 7.29
C ALA A 103 -6.96 -6.85 8.53
N LEU A 104 -8.28 -7.02 8.64
CA LEU A 104 -8.89 -7.79 9.72
C LEU A 104 -8.48 -9.26 9.70
N LEU A 105 -8.36 -9.88 8.52
CA LEU A 105 -7.88 -11.26 8.38
C LEU A 105 -6.39 -11.38 8.76
N ASN A 106 -5.57 -10.39 8.40
CA ASN A 106 -4.17 -10.32 8.82
C ASN A 106 -4.06 -10.24 10.35
N THR A 107 -4.81 -9.33 10.99
CA THR A 107 -4.83 -9.21 12.46
C THR A 107 -5.36 -10.49 13.11
N ALA A 108 -6.42 -11.10 12.56
CA ALA A 108 -6.96 -12.36 13.06
C ALA A 108 -5.97 -13.54 12.88
N SER A 109 -5.05 -13.45 11.93
CA SER A 109 -3.97 -14.42 11.70
C SER A 109 -2.73 -14.16 12.56
N GLY A 110 -2.75 -13.12 13.40
CA GLY A 110 -1.69 -12.80 14.35
C GLY A 110 -0.74 -11.68 13.91
N ALA A 111 -1.00 -10.99 12.80
CA ALA A 111 -0.22 -9.83 12.42
C ALA A 111 -0.47 -8.65 13.38
N SER A 112 0.59 -8.07 13.92
CA SER A 112 0.54 -6.87 14.76
C SER A 112 0.09 -5.66 13.96
N ASP A 113 -1.00 -5.02 14.37
CA ASP A 113 -1.59 -3.86 13.69
C ASP A 113 -1.05 -2.52 14.22
N GLY A 114 -0.08 -2.52 15.15
CA GLY A 114 0.39 -1.32 15.84
C GLY A 114 0.89 -0.21 14.90
N ALA A 115 1.45 -0.58 13.75
CA ALA A 115 1.90 0.38 12.73
C ALA A 115 0.77 1.14 12.02
N LEU A 116 -0.48 0.64 12.08
CA LEU A 116 -1.64 1.34 11.51
C LEU A 116 -2.01 2.59 12.30
N GLY A 117 -1.53 2.76 13.53
CA GLY A 117 -1.74 3.99 14.32
C GLY A 117 -3.21 4.36 14.55
N GLY A 118 -4.13 3.38 14.50
CA GLY A 118 -5.57 3.57 14.63
C GLY A 118 -6.36 3.52 13.31
N ALA A 119 -5.71 3.45 12.14
CA ALA A 119 -6.39 3.45 10.84
C ALA A 119 -7.43 2.31 10.68
N LEU A 120 -7.19 1.14 11.30
CA LEU A 120 -8.17 0.05 11.35
C LEU A 120 -9.47 0.48 12.03
N ALA A 121 -9.37 1.13 13.19
CA ALA A 121 -10.51 1.63 13.95
C ALA A 121 -11.22 2.79 13.22
N ASP A 122 -10.46 3.67 12.57
CA ASP A 122 -11.00 4.76 11.76
C ASP A 122 -11.76 4.24 10.53
N ALA A 123 -11.28 3.16 9.90
CA ALA A 123 -11.97 2.49 8.80
C ALA A 123 -13.29 1.86 9.26
N GLU A 124 -13.30 1.16 10.40
CA GLU A 124 -14.53 0.64 11.01
C GLU A 124 -15.54 1.76 11.35
N ALA A 125 -15.05 2.87 11.93
CA ALA A 125 -15.89 4.04 12.23
C ALA A 125 -16.44 4.69 10.95
N TRP A 126 -15.62 4.80 9.90
CA TRP A 126 -16.06 5.29 8.59
C TRP A 126 -17.15 4.38 8.02
N MET A 127 -16.98 3.05 8.10
CA MET A 127 -17.96 2.07 7.64
C MET A 127 -19.28 2.19 8.39
N ALA A 128 -19.24 2.44 9.71
CA ALA A 128 -20.43 2.63 10.52
C ALA A 128 -21.17 3.93 10.18
N ALA A 129 -20.44 5.01 9.86
CA ALA A 129 -21.00 6.34 9.65
C ALA A 129 -21.55 6.59 8.24
N ASN A 130 -21.10 5.84 7.23
CA ASN A 130 -21.40 6.11 5.81
C ASN A 130 -22.32 5.06 5.16
N LYS A 131 -23.03 4.26 5.97
CA LYS A 131 -24.00 3.27 5.48
C LYS A 131 -25.09 3.92 4.64
N ASP A 132 -25.49 3.22 3.58
CA ASP A 132 -26.70 3.54 2.84
C ASP A 132 -27.96 2.97 3.53
N ALA A 133 -29.08 2.96 2.81
CA ALA A 133 -30.34 2.44 3.34
C ALA A 133 -30.34 0.92 3.57
N ASP A 134 -29.57 0.17 2.77
CA ASP A 134 -29.45 -1.29 2.90
C ASP A 134 -28.53 -1.64 4.08
N GLY A 135 -27.63 -0.72 4.45
CA GLY A 135 -26.75 -0.87 5.61
C GLY A 135 -25.68 -1.94 5.44
N ARG A 136 -25.49 -2.44 4.21
CA ARG A 136 -24.50 -3.43 3.83
C ARG A 136 -23.70 -2.95 2.62
N LEU A 137 -22.44 -3.34 2.53
CA LEU A 137 -21.60 -2.96 1.40
C LEU A 137 -22.15 -3.55 0.09
N PRO A 138 -21.99 -2.85 -1.05
CA PRO A 138 -21.39 -1.51 -1.20
C PRO A 138 -22.38 -0.36 -0.93
N TYR A 139 -21.91 0.79 -0.43
CA TYR A 139 -22.76 1.95 -0.06
C TYR A 139 -22.92 3.01 -1.17
N GLY A 140 -22.28 2.85 -2.32
CA GLY A 140 -22.41 3.77 -3.46
C GLY A 140 -21.64 5.09 -3.34
N VAL A 141 -20.62 5.17 -2.48
CA VAL A 141 -19.89 6.42 -2.19
C VAL A 141 -18.84 6.69 -3.27
N LYS A 142 -19.17 7.55 -4.25
CA LYS A 142 -18.28 7.78 -5.41
C LYS A 142 -17.38 9.01 -5.34
N ARG A 143 -17.78 10.07 -4.62
CA ARG A 143 -17.09 11.37 -4.61
C ARG A 143 -17.34 12.13 -3.29
N GLY A 144 -16.57 13.19 -3.09
CA GLY A 144 -16.68 14.10 -1.95
C GLY A 144 -15.86 13.65 -0.76
N SER A 145 -15.89 14.42 0.32
CA SER A 145 -14.99 14.23 1.47
C SER A 145 -15.07 12.83 2.08
N ALA A 146 -16.25 12.20 2.09
CA ALA A 146 -16.40 10.82 2.55
C ALA A 146 -15.62 9.83 1.67
N ALA A 147 -15.69 9.99 0.35
CA ALA A 147 -14.91 9.19 -0.59
C ALA A 147 -13.40 9.43 -0.42
N ASP A 148 -12.99 10.69 -0.26
CA ASP A 148 -11.59 11.07 -0.07
C ASP A 148 -11.02 10.44 1.22
N SER A 149 -11.77 10.49 2.32
CA SER A 149 -11.39 9.82 3.57
C SER A 149 -11.31 8.30 3.43
N ALA A 150 -12.27 7.66 2.73
CA ALA A 150 -12.22 6.22 2.50
C ALA A 150 -11.00 5.82 1.67
N VAL A 151 -10.66 6.56 0.62
CA VAL A 151 -9.47 6.29 -0.21
C VAL A 151 -8.19 6.48 0.61
N SER A 152 -8.10 7.52 1.44
CA SER A 152 -6.95 7.73 2.32
C SER A 152 -6.76 6.57 3.30
N LEU A 153 -7.83 6.12 3.96
CA LEU A 153 -7.78 4.96 4.87
C LEU A 153 -7.43 3.68 4.12
N SER A 154 -7.96 3.51 2.90
CA SER A 154 -7.63 2.37 2.04
C SER A 154 -6.15 2.32 1.73
N GLY A 155 -5.49 3.46 1.51
CA GLY A 155 -4.05 3.53 1.29
C GLY A 155 -3.25 3.00 2.48
N SER A 156 -3.56 3.46 3.70
CA SER A 156 -2.88 2.98 4.91
C SER A 156 -3.09 1.48 5.17
N LEU A 157 -4.30 0.98 4.93
CA LEU A 157 -4.60 -0.44 5.06
C LEU A 157 -3.92 -1.27 3.97
N ALA A 158 -3.81 -0.76 2.75
CA ALA A 158 -3.07 -1.41 1.68
C ALA A 158 -1.58 -1.53 2.02
N ASP A 159 -0.95 -0.45 2.51
CA ASP A 159 0.45 -0.49 2.93
C ASP A 159 0.69 -1.56 4.01
N PHE A 160 -0.25 -1.75 4.94
CA PHE A 160 -0.18 -2.82 5.94
C PHE A 160 -0.37 -4.21 5.31
N ASN A 161 -1.40 -4.39 4.49
CA ASN A 161 -1.73 -5.66 3.85
C ASN A 161 -0.63 -6.18 2.92
N GLU A 162 0.09 -5.27 2.25
CA GLU A 162 1.21 -5.59 1.37
C GLU A 162 2.56 -5.65 2.13
N GLY A 163 2.55 -5.51 3.46
CA GLY A 163 3.73 -5.60 4.32
C GLY A 163 4.69 -4.41 4.20
N GLY A 164 4.26 -3.30 3.60
CA GLY A 164 5.01 -2.05 3.52
C GLY A 164 5.11 -1.32 4.87
N ILE A 165 4.14 -1.54 5.76
CA ILE A 165 4.20 -1.16 7.19
C ILE A 165 3.79 -2.33 8.08
N GLY A 166 4.16 -2.27 9.37
CA GLY A 166 3.84 -3.32 10.33
C GLY A 166 4.86 -4.46 10.32
N PRO A 167 4.43 -5.71 10.55
CA PRO A 167 5.34 -6.84 10.77
C PRO A 167 6.00 -7.38 9.49
N GLY A 168 5.74 -6.77 8.33
CA GLY A 168 6.21 -7.26 7.03
C GLY A 168 5.35 -8.38 6.45
N HIS A 169 5.64 -8.74 5.21
CA HIS A 169 4.90 -9.76 4.45
C HIS A 169 5.38 -11.18 4.79
N CYS A 170 4.49 -12.17 4.78
CA CYS A 170 4.88 -13.57 4.96
C CYS A 170 5.69 -14.10 3.77
N ASP A 171 6.78 -14.82 4.03
CA ASP A 171 7.55 -15.53 3.01
C ASP A 171 6.84 -16.84 2.60
N ASP A 172 6.18 -16.86 1.44
CA ASP A 172 5.59 -18.09 0.90
C ASP A 172 6.58 -18.95 0.05
N GLY A 173 7.90 -18.72 0.14
CA GLY A 173 8.93 -19.50 -0.60
C GLY A 173 10.37 -19.01 -0.38
N PRO A 174 11.42 -19.82 -0.63
CA PRO A 174 12.73 -19.60 -0.05
C PRO A 174 13.44 -18.40 -0.69
N GLY A 175 13.67 -17.37 0.13
CA GLY A 175 14.68 -16.36 -0.14
C GLY A 175 14.17 -15.07 -0.78
N SER A 176 13.52 -14.23 0.02
CA SER A 176 13.81 -12.79 -0.03
C SER A 176 14.05 -12.26 1.38
N GLY A 177 15.00 -12.90 2.06
CA GLY A 177 15.73 -12.26 3.15
C GLY A 177 16.51 -11.08 2.59
N SER A 178 15.98 -9.87 2.77
CA SER A 178 16.79 -8.66 2.70
C SER A 178 17.09 -8.20 4.12
N GLY A 179 18.34 -8.43 4.52
CA GLY A 179 18.94 -8.07 5.82
C GLY A 179 19.53 -9.33 6.47
N GLY A 180 20.83 -9.52 6.66
CA GLY A 180 21.94 -8.58 6.73
C GLY A 180 22.90 -9.15 7.77
N THR A 181 23.90 -9.91 7.32
CA THR A 181 25.15 -10.30 8.01
C THR A 181 25.11 -10.53 9.53
N GLY A 182 24.87 -11.77 9.93
CA GLY A 182 25.18 -12.30 11.27
C GLY A 182 26.11 -13.51 11.19
N GLY A 183 27.31 -13.33 10.65
CA GLY A 183 28.34 -14.37 10.68
C GLY A 183 28.89 -14.50 12.09
N SER A 184 28.59 -15.60 12.78
CA SER A 184 29.16 -15.94 14.09
C SER A 184 29.35 -17.43 14.25
N ASP A 185 30.06 -18.06 13.32
CA ASP A 185 30.60 -19.41 13.55
C ASP A 185 32.12 -19.40 13.38
N GLY A 186 32.80 -19.02 14.46
CA GLY A 186 34.18 -19.41 14.68
C GLY A 186 34.22 -20.81 15.27
N SER A 187 34.66 -21.80 14.50
CA SER A 187 35.48 -22.90 15.01
C SER A 187 36.14 -23.70 13.89
N THR A 188 37.41 -23.98 14.16
CA THR A 188 38.51 -24.48 13.34
C THR A 188 38.51 -25.98 13.05
N SER A 189 39.31 -26.34 12.02
CA SER A 189 40.01 -27.64 11.79
C SER A 189 39.17 -28.74 11.12
N THR A 190 39.63 -29.54 10.14
CA THR A 190 40.95 -29.81 9.53
C THR A 190 40.73 -30.78 8.35
N GLY A 191 41.51 -30.62 7.26
CA GLY A 191 42.12 -31.75 6.53
C GLY A 191 41.33 -32.41 5.39
N GLY A 192 41.99 -32.53 4.24
CA GLY A 192 41.61 -33.47 3.18
C GLY A 192 41.96 -33.01 1.77
N SER A 193 43.22 -33.25 1.37
CA SER A 193 43.72 -33.09 0.00
C SER A 193 43.06 -34.06 -0.99
N ASP A 194 43.21 -33.74 -2.28
CA ASP A 194 43.28 -34.59 -3.50
C ASP A 194 42.43 -33.91 -4.62
N GLY A 195 42.89 -33.57 -5.83
CA GLY A 195 44.05 -33.96 -6.62
C GLY A 195 43.59 -34.42 -8.02
N GLY A 196 43.97 -33.71 -9.10
CA GLY A 196 43.88 -34.15 -10.51
C GLY A 196 42.94 -33.30 -11.40
N THR A 197 43.38 -32.41 -12.31
CA THR A 197 44.18 -32.46 -13.56
C THR A 197 43.44 -32.88 -14.84
N GLY A 198 43.52 -32.00 -15.86
CA GLY A 198 43.38 -32.27 -17.30
C GLY A 198 41.98 -32.01 -17.86
N GLY A 199 41.73 -31.38 -19.00
CA GLY A 199 42.57 -30.94 -20.11
C GLY A 199 41.63 -30.62 -21.30
N SER A 200 42.02 -29.63 -22.11
CA SER A 200 41.26 -28.90 -23.13
C SER A 200 40.57 -29.69 -24.26
N SER A 201 39.51 -29.12 -24.84
CA SER A 201 39.38 -29.02 -26.31
C SER A 201 38.43 -27.90 -26.74
N SER A 202 38.91 -27.16 -27.74
CA SER A 202 38.39 -25.94 -28.36
C SER A 202 37.10 -26.11 -29.17
N GLY A 203 36.36 -25.02 -29.34
CA GLY A 203 35.31 -24.87 -30.35
C GLY A 203 34.97 -23.38 -30.53
N GLU A 204 35.47 -22.81 -31.62
CA GLU A 204 35.50 -21.38 -31.95
C GLU A 204 34.15 -20.85 -32.47
N GLY A 205 33.89 -19.55 -32.27
CA GLY A 205 32.82 -18.81 -32.93
C GLY A 205 32.61 -17.40 -32.38
N GLY A 206 33.34 -16.41 -32.91
CA GLY A 206 33.07 -14.97 -32.74
C GLY A 206 31.74 -14.55 -33.37
N CYS A 207 31.15 -13.39 -33.10
CA CYS A 207 31.72 -12.06 -33.36
C CYS A 207 31.07 -10.93 -32.53
N SER A 208 31.78 -9.80 -32.53
CA SER A 208 31.62 -8.51 -31.88
C SER A 208 30.21 -7.87 -31.93
N HIS A 209 29.91 -6.93 -31.03
CA HIS A 209 30.10 -5.48 -31.27
C HIS A 209 29.79 -4.66 -30.00
N ASP A 210 30.66 -3.69 -29.74
CA ASP A 210 30.53 -2.58 -28.80
C ASP A 210 29.23 -1.78 -28.95
N GLY A 211 28.77 -1.21 -27.84
CA GLY A 211 27.73 -0.20 -27.82
C GLY A 211 27.72 0.56 -26.50
N GLY A 212 28.71 1.45 -26.32
CA GLY A 212 28.64 2.51 -25.33
C GLY A 212 27.58 3.54 -25.71
N THR A 213 26.79 3.99 -24.75
CA THR A 213 25.87 5.12 -24.90
C THR A 213 26.44 6.30 -24.13
N ASP A 214 26.90 7.32 -24.86
CA ASP A 214 27.05 8.67 -24.33
C ASP A 214 26.11 9.62 -25.09
N SER A 215 25.56 10.53 -24.29
CA SER A 215 24.51 11.48 -24.60
C SER A 215 24.89 12.50 -25.68
N SER A 216 23.93 12.93 -26.50
CA SER A 216 23.81 14.35 -26.89
C SER A 216 22.45 14.69 -27.48
N SER A 217 21.88 15.76 -26.93
CA SER A 217 20.77 16.57 -27.43
C SER A 217 21.05 17.24 -28.78
N THR A 218 20.03 17.39 -29.63
CA THR A 218 19.74 18.60 -30.42
C THR A 218 18.37 18.46 -31.11
N GLY A 219 17.62 19.55 -31.16
CA GLY A 219 16.22 19.60 -31.62
C GLY A 219 16.01 19.90 -33.11
N THR A 220 14.82 20.48 -33.38
CA THR A 220 14.12 20.70 -34.67
C THR A 220 13.37 19.45 -35.16
N GLY A 221 12.12 19.47 -35.61
CA GLY A 221 11.12 20.52 -35.86
C GLY A 221 10.15 19.99 -36.92
N SER A 222 8.87 20.32 -36.78
CA SER A 222 7.84 20.40 -37.84
C SER A 222 6.95 19.18 -38.19
N THR A 223 5.65 19.40 -37.92
CA THR A 223 4.45 19.18 -38.77
C THR A 223 3.98 17.76 -39.16
N GLY A 224 2.77 17.43 -38.69
CA GLY A 224 1.61 17.32 -39.59
C GLY A 224 0.88 15.97 -39.70
N THR A 225 -0.43 16.00 -39.41
CA THR A 225 -1.52 15.09 -39.87
C THR A 225 -1.49 13.67 -39.29
N GLY A 226 -2.53 13.14 -38.64
CA GLY A 226 -3.94 13.06 -39.05
C GLY A 226 -4.20 11.63 -39.57
N GLY A 227 -4.78 10.75 -38.76
CA GLY A 227 -5.05 9.37 -39.15
C GLY A 227 -5.96 8.64 -38.16
N THR A 228 -7.13 8.26 -38.66
CA THR A 228 -8.26 7.61 -37.99
C THR A 228 -8.08 6.10 -37.82
N GLY A 229 -8.62 5.54 -36.72
CA GLY A 229 -9.41 4.31 -36.65
C GLY A 229 -8.85 2.99 -37.20
N GLY A 230 -8.76 1.98 -36.32
CA GLY A 230 -8.65 0.57 -36.69
C GLY A 230 -8.83 -0.33 -35.47
N SER A 231 -9.92 -1.08 -35.44
CA SER A 231 -10.25 -2.10 -34.45
C SER A 231 -9.75 -3.49 -34.90
N ASP A 232 -9.68 -4.40 -33.91
CA ASP A 232 -9.87 -5.86 -33.97
C ASP A 232 -8.63 -6.81 -34.01
N GLY A 233 -8.62 -7.69 -32.99
CA GLY A 233 -8.01 -9.04 -32.93
C GLY A 233 -6.51 -9.09 -32.61
N ASP A 234 -5.97 -9.95 -31.74
CA ASP A 234 -6.44 -11.17 -31.07
C ASP A 234 -5.41 -11.52 -29.93
N PRO A 235 -5.69 -12.50 -29.05
CA PRO A 235 -5.03 -12.74 -27.77
C PRO A 235 -3.83 -13.68 -27.87
N ASP A 236 -2.88 -13.55 -26.94
CA ASP A 236 -2.32 -14.69 -26.19
C ASP A 236 -1.40 -14.22 -25.06
N GLY A 237 -1.28 -15.09 -24.06
CA GLY A 237 -0.79 -14.81 -22.72
C GLY A 237 0.59 -14.14 -22.59
N GLY A 238 0.69 -13.30 -21.57
CA GLY A 238 1.91 -12.68 -21.11
C GLY A 238 1.82 -12.41 -19.61
N ALA A 239 2.91 -12.74 -18.92
CA ALA A 239 3.09 -12.71 -17.48
C ALA A 239 2.86 -11.34 -16.81
N GLY A 240 2.59 -11.39 -15.51
CA GLY A 240 2.98 -10.35 -14.55
C GLY A 240 2.47 -8.95 -14.85
N GLY A 241 1.21 -8.66 -14.49
CA GLY A 241 0.77 -7.28 -14.32
C GLY A 241 1.47 -6.68 -13.11
N SER A 242 2.58 -6.01 -13.36
CA SER A 242 3.26 -5.12 -12.43
C SER A 242 2.26 -4.17 -11.77
N ALA A 243 2.60 -3.76 -10.54
CA ALA A 243 2.10 -2.55 -9.92
C ALA A 243 1.90 -1.44 -10.96
N TRP A 244 0.90 -0.58 -10.77
CA TRP A 244 0.74 0.61 -11.60
C TRP A 244 2.00 1.47 -11.48
N THR A 245 2.98 1.24 -12.35
CA THR A 245 4.17 2.05 -12.47
C THR A 245 3.74 3.28 -13.24
N CYS A 246 3.72 4.41 -12.55
CA CYS A 246 3.41 5.68 -13.18
C CYS A 246 4.47 6.00 -14.24
N ASP A 247 4.04 6.37 -15.45
CA ASP A 247 4.93 6.78 -16.53
C ASP A 247 5.72 8.05 -16.20
N ASP A 248 5.15 8.95 -15.38
CA ASP A 248 5.77 10.21 -14.94
C ASP A 248 5.69 10.37 -13.42
N PRO A 249 6.75 10.00 -12.68
CA PRO A 249 6.84 10.25 -11.25
C PRO A 249 7.10 11.74 -10.98
N CYS A 250 6.50 12.27 -9.92
CA CYS A 250 6.66 13.68 -9.52
C CYS A 250 6.95 13.81 -8.02
N GLY A 251 7.90 14.69 -7.68
CA GLY A 251 8.29 15.03 -6.30
C GLY A 251 7.81 16.41 -5.87
N ALA A 252 8.18 16.83 -4.66
CA ALA A 252 7.79 18.12 -4.05
C ALA A 252 8.42 19.37 -4.70
N GLY A 253 8.81 19.30 -5.97
CA GLY A 253 9.48 20.36 -6.71
C GLY A 253 9.57 20.15 -8.23
N ASP A 254 9.24 18.97 -8.74
CA ASP A 254 9.19 18.69 -10.17
C ASP A 254 7.78 18.93 -10.70
N GLY A 255 7.65 19.84 -11.67
CA GLY A 255 6.36 20.23 -12.24
C GLY A 255 5.87 19.19 -13.25
N CYS A 256 4.63 18.72 -13.08
CA CYS A 256 3.92 17.99 -14.12
C CYS A 256 3.64 18.91 -15.33
N SER A 257 3.50 18.31 -16.51
CA SER A 257 3.09 19.03 -17.74
C SER A 257 1.79 19.81 -17.55
N ASP A 258 1.60 20.88 -18.33
CA ASP A 258 0.41 21.74 -18.24
C ASP A 258 -0.90 20.92 -18.34
N GLY A 259 -1.76 21.07 -17.34
CA GLY A 259 -3.02 20.31 -17.22
C GLY A 259 -2.93 19.05 -16.34
N TYR A 260 -1.74 18.74 -15.80
CA TYR A 260 -1.52 17.61 -14.90
C TYR A 260 -1.08 18.10 -13.52
N SER A 261 -1.43 17.35 -12.48
CA SER A 261 -1.05 17.62 -11.10
C SER A 261 -0.44 16.39 -10.43
N CYS A 262 0.48 16.63 -9.51
CA CYS A 262 1.14 15.56 -8.78
C CYS A 262 0.22 15.00 -7.70
N VAL A 263 -0.21 13.75 -7.86
CA VAL A 263 -1.08 13.03 -6.92
C VAL A 263 -0.39 11.71 -6.60
N LEU A 264 -0.09 11.49 -5.31
CA LEU A 264 0.58 10.27 -4.82
C LEU A 264 1.89 9.95 -5.55
N GLY A 265 2.67 10.98 -5.88
CA GLY A 265 3.95 10.82 -6.56
C GLY A 265 3.84 10.59 -8.07
N CYS A 266 2.65 10.77 -8.66
CA CYS A 266 2.41 10.57 -10.09
C CYS A 266 1.67 11.74 -10.74
N CYS A 267 2.04 12.09 -11.97
CA CYS A 267 1.35 13.13 -12.73
C CYS A 267 0.00 12.64 -13.27
N THR A 268 -1.10 13.22 -12.78
CA THR A 268 -2.47 12.86 -13.20
C THR A 268 -3.18 14.04 -13.86
N PHE A 269 -3.92 13.78 -14.93
CA PHE A 269 -4.66 14.83 -15.65
C PHE A 269 -5.79 15.37 -14.78
N VAL A 270 -5.85 16.69 -14.60
CA VAL A 270 -6.95 17.34 -13.89
C VAL A 270 -7.79 18.09 -14.90
N VAL A 271 -9.01 17.60 -15.15
CA VAL A 271 -10.01 18.37 -15.89
C VAL A 271 -10.38 19.56 -15.02
N LYS A 272 -10.00 20.76 -15.46
CA LYS A 272 -10.41 22.02 -14.84
C LYS A 272 -11.85 22.37 -15.22
#